data_AF-A0A2S4VG90-F1
#
_entry.id   AF-A0A2S4VG90-F1
#
_cell.length_a   1.000
_cell.length_b   1.000
_cell.length_c   1.000
_cell.angle_alpha   90.00
_cell.angle_beta   90.00
_cell.angle_gamma   90.00
#
_symmetry.space_group_name_H-M   'P 1'
#
loop_
_entity.id
_entity.type
_entity.pdbx_description
1 polymer ?
#
loop_
_entity_poly.entity_id
_entity_poly.type
_entity_poly.pdbx_seq_one_letter_code
_entity_poly.pdbx_strand_id
1 'polypeptide(L)'
;METNCKPGTEEQVKLSTAKWNAIVDEFYSTFCTQRARKAANPLDCPWLYNTLLMPRDFSTVVEAKQAMKAGDIGQLYAVWKKWSLMAQALPGITNYSLHLPRQVLLPTVILPPQ
;
A
#
# COMPACT_ATOMS: atom_id res chain seq x y z
N MET A 1 -14.37 -14.40 22.93
CA MET A 1 -14.24 -15.67 22.17
C MET A 1 -12.79 -16.08 22.25
N GLU A 2 -12.49 -17.03 23.13
CA GLU A 2 -11.14 -17.62 23.26
C GLU A 2 -10.95 -18.57 22.08
N THR A 3 -10.15 -18.20 21.09
CA THR A 3 -9.83 -19.10 19.97
C THR A 3 -8.82 -20.14 20.45
N ASN A 4 -9.30 -21.34 20.75
CA ASN A 4 -8.48 -22.53 21.00
C ASN A 4 -7.82 -22.96 19.68
N CYS A 5 -6.72 -22.31 19.29
CA CYS A 5 -5.87 -22.80 18.21
C CYS A 5 -4.96 -23.89 18.79
N LYS A 6 -5.28 -25.15 18.48
CA LYS A 6 -4.36 -26.26 18.74
C LYS A 6 -3.03 -25.95 18.04
N PRO A 7 -1.87 -26.10 18.69
CA PRO A 7 -0.59 -25.91 18.02
C PRO A 7 -0.47 -26.98 16.93
N GLY A 8 -0.56 -26.55 15.67
CA GLY A 8 -0.46 -27.44 14.52
C GLY A 8 0.87 -28.17 14.54
N THR A 9 0.83 -29.50 14.46
CA THR A 9 1.99 -30.39 14.29
C THR A 9 2.42 -30.38 12.82
N GLU A 10 2.64 -29.19 12.27
CA GLU A 10 3.13 -29.02 10.90
C GLU A 10 4.61 -28.68 10.97
N GLU A 11 5.46 -29.52 10.35
CA GLU A 11 6.89 -29.22 10.22
C GLU A 11 7.06 -27.85 9.58
N GLN A 12 7.69 -26.91 10.30
CA GLN A 12 7.97 -25.58 9.76
C GLN A 12 8.91 -25.71 8.57
N VAL A 13 8.37 -25.53 7.37
CA VAL A 13 9.15 -25.48 6.14
C VAL A 13 10.09 -24.27 6.22
N LYS A 14 11.39 -24.52 6.37
CA LYS A 14 12.42 -23.46 6.38
C LYS A 14 12.66 -22.98 4.95
N LEU A 15 12.06 -21.86 4.59
CA LEU A 15 12.37 -21.17 3.34
C LEU A 15 13.63 -20.31 3.51
N SER A 16 14.54 -20.33 2.53
CA SER A 16 15.69 -19.42 2.56
C SER A 16 15.25 -17.98 2.36
N THR A 17 15.92 -17.04 3.03
CA THR A 17 15.62 -15.61 2.92
C THR A 17 15.72 -15.10 1.48
N ALA A 18 16.68 -15.61 0.71
CA ALA A 18 16.83 -15.26 -0.71
C ALA A 18 15.59 -15.67 -1.53
N LYS A 19 15.09 -16.88 -1.33
CA LYS A 19 13.88 -17.37 -2.01
C LYS A 19 12.64 -16.60 -1.55
N TRP A 20 12.55 -16.28 -0.26
CA TRP A 20 11.46 -15.46 0.27
C TRP A 20 11.41 -14.08 -0.38
N ASN A 21 12.55 -13.37 -0.41
CA ASN A 21 12.63 -12.04 -1.02
C ASN A 21 12.29 -12.08 -2.51
N ALA A 22 12.80 -13.08 -3.24
CA ALA A 22 12.48 -13.25 -4.66
C ALA A 22 10.96 -13.40 -4.91
N ILE A 23 10.27 -14.19 -4.09
CA ILE A 23 8.81 -14.34 -4.18
C ILE A 23 8.09 -13.02 -3.88
N VAL A 24 8.54 -12.28 -2.86
CA VAL A 24 7.94 -10.99 -2.49
C VAL A 24 8.12 -9.98 -3.63
N ASP A 25 9.30 -9.91 -4.22
CA ASP A 25 9.61 -8.99 -5.34
C ASP A 25 8.84 -9.37 -6.61
N GLU A 26 8.71 -10.67 -6.91
CA GLU A 26 7.91 -11.19 -8.00
C GLU A 26 6.42 -10.82 -7.81
N PHE A 27 5.87 -11.04 -6.62
CA PHE A 27 4.50 -10.69 -6.30
C PHE A 27 4.26 -9.17 -6.44
N TYR A 28 5.16 -8.36 -5.89
CA TYR A 28 5.05 -6.91 -5.96
C TYR A 28 5.07 -6.42 -7.41
N SER A 29 6.04 -6.87 -8.21
CA SER A 29 6.16 -6.45 -9.61
C SER A 29 4.96 -6.88 -10.46
N THR A 30 4.42 -8.07 -10.20
CA THR A 30 3.32 -8.67 -10.97
C THR A 30 1.96 -8.04 -10.65
N PHE A 31 1.66 -7.76 -9.37
CA PHE A 31 0.29 -7.39 -8.95
C PHE A 31 0.19 -5.99 -8.35
N CYS A 32 1.22 -5.53 -7.64
CA CYS A 32 1.19 -4.27 -6.90
C CYS A 32 1.55 -3.05 -7.75
N THR A 33 1.84 -3.20 -9.05
CA THR A 33 2.23 -2.08 -9.92
C THR A 33 1.06 -1.56 -10.76
N GLN A 34 1.18 -0.34 -11.28
CA GLN A 34 0.20 0.21 -12.23
C GLN A 34 0.12 -0.62 -13.53
N ARG A 35 1.21 -1.32 -13.87
CA ARG A 35 1.29 -2.15 -15.07
C ARG A 35 0.27 -3.30 -15.02
N ALA A 36 0.14 -3.94 -13.86
CA ALA A 36 -0.84 -5.00 -13.62
C ALA A 36 -2.27 -4.53 -13.95
N ARG A 37 -2.67 -3.37 -13.42
CA ARG A 37 -4.00 -2.78 -13.67
C ARG A 37 -4.19 -2.33 -15.13
N LYS A 38 -3.16 -1.76 -15.74
CA LYS A 38 -3.22 -1.36 -17.17
C LYS A 38 -3.37 -2.57 -18.09
N ALA A 39 -2.72 -3.69 -17.75
CA ALA A 39 -2.87 -4.95 -18.49
C ALA A 39 -4.25 -5.59 -18.28
N ALA A 40 -4.85 -5.41 -17.10
CA ALA A 40 -6.19 -5.91 -16.81
C ALA A 40 -7.33 -5.05 -17.41
N ASN A 41 -7.11 -3.75 -17.62
CA ASN A 41 -8.13 -2.83 -18.15
C ASN A 41 -8.72 -3.19 -19.54
N PRO A 42 -7.93 -3.67 -20.53
CA PRO A 42 -8.49 -4.10 -21.82
C PRO A 42 -9.13 -5.49 -21.77
N LEU A 43 -8.94 -6.25 -20.68
CA LEU A 43 -9.59 -7.54 -20.52
C LEU A 43 -11.05 -7.29 -20.12
N ASP A 44 -11.98 -8.05 -20.70
CA ASP A 44 -13.41 -7.98 -20.37
C ASP A 44 -13.73 -8.68 -19.04
N CYS A 45 -12.89 -8.46 -18.03
CA CYS A 45 -13.02 -9.04 -16.69
C CYS A 45 -12.90 -7.95 -15.61
N PRO A 46 -14.01 -7.22 -15.33
CA PRO A 46 -14.03 -6.14 -14.33
C PRO A 46 -13.60 -6.57 -12.93
N TRP A 47 -13.87 -7.83 -12.58
CA TRP A 47 -13.48 -8.42 -11.31
C TRP A 47 -11.97 -8.41 -11.10
N LEU A 48 -11.18 -8.78 -12.11
CA LEU A 48 -9.72 -8.79 -12.02
C LEU A 48 -9.17 -7.37 -11.80
N TYR A 49 -9.67 -6.41 -12.57
CA TYR A 49 -9.27 -5.01 -12.44
C TYR A 49 -9.56 -4.46 -11.04
N ASN A 50 -10.74 -4.76 -10.49
CA ASN A 50 -11.13 -4.35 -9.14
C ASN A 50 -10.32 -5.06 -8.06
N THR A 51 -10.08 -6.36 -8.20
CA THR A 51 -9.26 -7.13 -7.25
C THR A 51 -7.84 -6.59 -7.19
N LEU A 52 -7.26 -6.16 -8.32
CA LEU A 52 -5.92 -5.56 -8.37
C LEU A 52 -5.82 -4.16 -7.73
N LEU A 53 -6.96 -3.52 -7.40
CA LEU A 53 -6.97 -2.26 -6.65
C LEU A 53 -6.46 -2.46 -5.22
N MET A 54 -6.90 -3.53 -4.57
CA MET A 54 -6.54 -3.85 -3.17
C MET A 54 -5.02 -4.08 -2.95
N PRO A 55 -4.32 -4.96 -3.70
CA PRO A 55 -2.88 -5.15 -3.53
C PRO A 55 -2.09 -3.92 -3.96
N ARG A 56 -2.62 -3.11 -4.88
CA ARG A 56 -2.00 -1.83 -5.24
C ARG A 56 -2.09 -0.81 -4.11
N ASP A 57 -3.24 -0.68 -3.47
CA ASP A 57 -3.39 0.26 -2.36
C ASP A 57 -2.59 -0.21 -1.15
N PHE A 58 -2.51 -1.52 -0.91
CA PHE A 58 -1.63 -2.09 0.11
C PHE A 58 -0.14 -1.79 -0.15
N SER A 59 0.30 -1.82 -1.41
CA SER A 59 1.69 -1.55 -1.80
C SER A 59 2.18 -0.18 -1.34
N THR A 60 1.28 0.79 -1.25
CA THR A 60 1.60 2.15 -0.82
C THR A 60 2.16 2.22 0.60
N VAL A 61 1.84 1.26 1.48
CA VAL A 61 2.41 1.18 2.84
C VAL A 61 3.90 0.86 2.78
N VAL A 62 4.28 -0.08 1.91
CA VAL A 62 5.69 -0.46 1.69
C VAL A 62 6.45 0.69 1.04
N GLU A 63 5.84 1.34 0.04
CA GLU A 63 6.41 2.52 -0.63
C GLU A 63 6.65 3.66 0.35
N ALA A 64 5.69 4.00 1.21
CA ALA A 64 5.87 5.03 2.23
C ALA A 64 7.01 4.67 3.21
N LYS A 65 7.07 3.41 3.65
CA LYS A 65 8.15 2.95 4.55
C LYS A 65 9.52 3.05 3.90
N GLN A 66 9.64 2.67 2.63
CA GLN A 66 10.89 2.78 1.89
C GLN A 66 11.26 4.24 1.64
N ALA A 67 10.31 5.09 1.24
CA ALA A 67 10.51 6.53 1.06
C ALA A 67 11.01 7.20 2.35
N MET A 68 10.39 6.88 3.50
CA MET A 68 10.85 7.37 4.81
C MET A 68 12.28 6.91 5.14
N LYS A 69 12.64 5.66 4.82
CA LYS A 69 14.01 5.15 5.03
C LYS A 69 15.04 5.79 4.10
N ALA A 70 14.66 6.05 2.85
CA ALA A 70 15.52 6.67 1.85
C ALA A 70 15.61 8.19 1.99
N GLY A 71 14.75 8.81 2.81
CA GLY A 71 14.62 10.26 2.87
C GLY A 71 13.97 10.87 1.63
N ASP A 72 13.28 10.08 0.80
CA ASP A 72 12.57 10.57 -0.39
C ASP A 72 11.22 11.19 0.02
N ILE A 73 11.28 12.48 0.35
CA ILE A 73 10.10 13.26 0.76
C ILE A 73 9.09 13.35 -0.39
N GLY A 74 9.54 13.40 -1.65
CA GLY A 74 8.66 13.51 -2.81
C GLY A 74 7.78 12.28 -2.98
N GLN A 75 8.38 11.09 -2.91
CA GLN A 75 7.65 9.82 -2.95
C GLN A 75 6.71 9.66 -1.75
N LEU A 76 7.17 10.00 -0.54
CA LEU A 76 6.36 9.96 0.68
C LEU A 76 5.11 10.84 0.55
N TYR A 77 5.29 12.03 0.01
CA TYR A 77 4.22 13.00 -0.18
C TYR A 77 3.19 12.55 -1.23
N ALA A 78 3.63 11.86 -2.29
CA ALA A 78 2.73 11.25 -3.26
C ALA A 78 1.85 10.15 -2.63
N VAL A 79 2.39 9.36 -1.69
CA VAL A 79 1.60 8.38 -0.93
C VAL A 79 0.60 9.07 0.01
N TRP A 80 1.04 10.07 0.77
CA TRP A 80 0.17 10.83 1.69
C TRP A 80 -0.99 11.51 0.99
N LYS A 81 -0.78 12.03 -0.23
CA LYS A 81 -1.88 12.55 -1.07
C LYS A 81 -2.95 11.50 -1.36
N LYS A 82 -2.56 10.29 -1.75
CA LYS A 82 -3.52 9.19 -2.01
C LYS A 82 -4.26 8.80 -0.72
N TRP A 83 -3.53 8.65 0.38
CA TRP A 83 -4.12 8.28 1.66
C TRP A 83 -5.06 9.35 2.21
N SER A 84 -4.77 10.63 1.95
CA SER A 84 -5.65 11.73 2.32
C SER A 84 -7.04 11.60 1.68
N LEU A 85 -7.12 11.13 0.43
CA LEU A 85 -8.39 10.87 -0.25
C LEU A 85 -9.03 9.57 0.22
N MET A 86 -8.28 8.46 0.28
CA MET A 86 -8.82 7.17 0.72
C MET A 86 -9.35 7.24 2.15
N ALA A 87 -8.68 7.98 3.04
CA ALA A 87 -9.07 8.08 4.43
C ALA A 87 -10.39 8.81 4.65
N GLN A 88 -10.82 9.66 3.70
CA GLN A 88 -12.13 10.31 3.76
C GLN A 88 -13.28 9.34 3.49
N ALA A 89 -13.03 8.29 2.70
CA ALA A 89 -14.03 7.30 2.35
C ALA A 89 -14.22 6.21 3.43
N LEU A 90 -13.34 6.16 4.44
CA LEU A 90 -13.35 5.13 5.48
C LEU A 90 -13.93 5.68 6.79
N PRO A 91 -15.06 5.16 7.28
CA PRO A 91 -15.60 5.56 8.57
C PRO A 91 -14.70 5.07 9.72
N GLY A 92 -14.53 5.88 10.77
CA GLY A 92 -13.83 5.48 12.00
C GLY A 92 -12.33 5.81 12.07
N ILE A 93 -11.74 6.43 11.03
CA ILE A 93 -10.32 6.86 11.04
C ILE A 93 -10.15 8.39 11.07
N THR A 94 -10.93 9.06 11.93
CA THR A 94 -11.03 10.53 12.01
C THR A 94 -9.69 11.24 12.19
N ASN A 95 -8.75 10.63 12.92
CA ASN A 95 -7.40 11.19 13.10
C ASN A 95 -6.66 11.28 11.77
N TYR A 96 -6.67 10.20 10.98
CA TYR A 96 -5.98 10.16 9.69
C TYR A 96 -6.68 11.03 8.66
N SER A 97 -8.01 11.04 8.63
CA SER A 97 -8.79 11.87 7.70
C SER A 97 -8.63 13.37 7.94
N LEU A 98 -8.21 13.80 9.14
CA LEU A 98 -7.89 15.20 9.44
C LEU A 98 -6.41 15.53 9.28
N HIS A 99 -5.51 14.70 9.84
CA HIS A 99 -4.09 15.03 9.91
C HIS A 99 -3.36 14.86 8.58
N LEU A 100 -3.64 13.81 7.80
CA LEU A 100 -2.97 13.57 6.52
C LEU A 100 -3.24 14.69 5.50
N PRO A 101 -4.50 15.11 5.27
CA PRO A 101 -4.75 16.23 4.36
C PRO A 101 -4.08 17.52 4.83
N ARG A 102 -4.03 17.78 6.14
CA ARG A 102 -3.36 18.96 6.68
C ARG A 102 -1.84 18.92 6.42
N GLN A 103 -1.20 17.77 6.64
CA GLN A 103 0.23 17.58 6.34
C GLN A 103 0.54 17.74 4.84
N VAL A 104 -0.42 17.43 3.98
CA VAL A 104 -0.32 17.68 2.54
C VAL A 104 -0.54 19.17 2.24
N LEU A 105 -1.67 19.75 2.59
CA LEU A 105 -2.07 21.09 2.14
C LEU A 105 -1.21 22.22 2.73
N LEU A 106 -0.71 22.08 3.97
CA LEU A 106 0.12 23.10 4.61
C LEU A 106 1.34 23.49 3.75
N PRO A 107 2.24 22.57 3.38
CA PRO A 107 3.43 22.90 2.59
C PRO A 107 3.19 23.16 1.11
N THR A 108 2.02 22.80 0.54
CA THR A 108 1.79 22.95 -0.92
C THR A 108 0.85 24.07 -1.32
N VAL A 109 -0.09 24.43 -0.44
CA VAL A 109 -1.14 25.39 -0.77
C VAL A 109 -1.10 26.59 0.17
N ILE A 110 -0.88 26.36 1.47
CA ILE A 110 -0.98 27.41 2.50
C ILE A 110 0.35 28.15 2.69
N LEU A 111 1.46 27.40 2.71
CA LEU A 111 2.81 27.91 2.81
C LEU A 111 3.60 27.48 1.57
N PRO A 112 3.23 27.94 0.36
CA PRO A 112 4.01 27.65 -0.82
C PRO A 112 5.43 28.21 -0.65
N PRO A 113 6.46 27.54 -1.21
CA PRO A 113 7.81 28.04 -1.18
C PRO A 113 7.87 29.45 -1.80
N GLN A 114 8.63 30.35 -1.18
CA GLN A 114 8.97 31.65 -1.77
C GLN A 114 9.94 31.49 -2.93
#